data_AF-A0AAD6SZZ0-F1
#
_entry.id   AF-A0AAD6SZZ0-F1
#
_cell.length_a   1.000
_cell.length_b   1.000
_cell.length_c   1.000
_cell.angle_alpha   90.00
_cell.angle_beta   90.00
_cell.angle_gamma   90.00
#
_symmetry.space_group_name_H-M   'P 1'
#
loop_
_entity.id
_entity.type
_entity.pdbx_description
1 polymer ?
#
loop_
_entity_poly.entity_id
_entity_poly.type
_entity_poly.pdbx_seq_one_letter_code
_entity_poly.pdbx_strand_id
1 'polypeptide(L)'
;MTKVAPNLKRKATTLPEDVTAFQLISQRFVTFVFQCPALKKAKAQTHLESFFAGYPRFNYNPAAPVSAQYDALCRLYNWPKSERGATKSERSPREIAYAGYQLAMARTFRDIFGNDVDDLGNWQSLCRVLELDVIPQSLWGCQAAVREVHVNLVDLVDWAGTGAPIQKFDSLEDLGEYTRETRKFFPQGRAEESGLLVYLLRHILN
;
A
#
# COMPACT_ATOMS: atom_id res chain seq x y z
N MET A 1 -4.87 33.77 78.86
CA MET A 1 -3.62 34.30 78.26
C MET A 1 -3.56 33.88 76.81
N THR A 2 -3.81 34.85 75.97
CA THR A 2 -3.91 34.82 74.51
C THR A 2 -2.53 34.62 73.89
N LYS A 3 -2.39 33.75 72.89
CA LYS A 3 -1.40 33.95 71.83
C LYS A 3 -1.99 33.51 70.49
N VAL A 4 -2.21 34.53 69.67
CA VAL A 4 -2.65 34.52 68.29
C VAL A 4 -1.46 34.18 67.38
N ALA A 5 -1.75 33.37 66.35
CA ALA A 5 -1.13 33.07 65.05
C ALA A 5 0.29 33.60 64.68
N PRO A 6 0.96 32.96 63.69
CA PRO A 6 0.70 33.45 62.34
C PRO A 6 0.49 32.38 61.26
N ASN A 7 -0.42 32.78 60.39
CA ASN A 7 -0.77 32.33 59.05
C ASN A 7 0.49 32.12 58.17
N LEU A 8 0.75 30.90 57.69
CA LEU A 8 1.67 30.67 56.58
C LEU A 8 0.92 30.30 55.31
N LYS A 9 1.24 31.09 54.30
CA LYS A 9 0.61 31.26 53.00
C LYS A 9 0.59 29.96 52.20
N ARG A 10 -0.51 29.79 51.44
CA ARG A 10 -0.66 28.89 50.30
C ARG A 10 0.56 28.97 49.38
N LYS A 11 1.16 27.82 49.06
CA LYS A 11 1.72 27.59 47.73
C LYS A 11 0.94 26.45 47.10
N ALA A 12 -0.04 26.81 46.27
CA ALA A 12 -0.55 25.90 45.26
C ALA A 12 0.64 25.56 44.36
N THR A 13 1.11 24.32 44.46
CA THR A 13 2.09 23.81 43.50
C THR A 13 1.29 23.48 42.26
N THR A 14 1.25 24.43 41.33
CA THR A 14 0.81 24.21 39.95
C THR A 14 1.70 23.12 39.36
N LEU A 15 1.14 21.94 39.17
CA LEU A 15 1.73 20.93 38.29
C LEU A 15 1.74 21.52 36.88
N PRO A 16 2.85 21.48 36.14
CA PRO A 16 2.85 21.90 34.74
C PRO A 16 1.94 20.96 33.94
N GLU A 17 0.95 21.54 33.28
CA GLU A 17 0.16 20.90 32.23
C GLU A 17 1.07 20.61 31.04
N ASP A 18 1.76 19.47 31.06
CA ASP A 18 2.52 18.97 29.91
C ASP A 18 1.57 18.21 28.97
N VAL A 19 0.66 18.98 28.34
CA VAL A 19 -0.28 18.49 27.31
C VAL A 19 0.50 17.95 26.08
N THR A 20 1.77 18.35 25.94
CA THR A 20 2.68 17.90 24.87
C THR A 20 3.17 16.46 25.03
N ALA A 21 3.34 15.96 26.26
CA ALA A 21 3.76 14.57 26.48
C ALA A 21 2.67 13.54 26.10
N PHE A 22 1.39 13.86 26.33
CA PHE A 22 0.28 12.98 25.95
C PHE A 22 0.09 12.91 24.42
N GLN A 23 0.34 14.02 23.72
CA GLN A 23 0.29 14.09 22.26
C GLN A 23 1.42 13.28 21.60
N LEU A 24 2.61 13.23 22.21
CA LEU A 24 3.76 12.44 21.74
C LEU A 24 3.65 10.95 22.08
N ILE A 25 2.99 10.58 23.17
CA ILE A 25 2.71 9.17 23.52
C ILE A 25 1.61 8.59 22.61
N SER A 26 0.69 9.43 22.11
CA SER A 26 -0.28 9.02 21.08
C SER A 26 0.36 8.73 19.71
N GLN A 27 1.49 9.35 19.37
CA GLN A 27 2.21 9.07 18.11
C GLN A 27 3.08 7.81 18.14
N ARG A 28 3.29 7.21 19.32
CA ARG A 28 4.08 5.96 19.46
C ARG A 28 3.29 4.74 19.90
N PHE A 29 1.98 4.86 20.09
CA PHE A 29 1.09 3.73 20.42
C PHE A 29 0.20 3.25 19.26
N VAL A 30 0.33 3.80 18.05
CA VAL A 30 -0.33 3.30 16.82
C VAL A 30 0.57 2.28 16.10
N THR A 31 1.20 1.37 16.85
CA THR A 31 1.86 0.17 16.28
C THR A 31 1.31 -1.12 16.87
N PHE A 32 0.29 -1.05 17.72
CA PHE A 32 -0.32 -2.22 18.32
C PHE A 32 -1.81 -2.27 18.00
N VAL A 33 -2.26 -3.45 17.56
CA VAL A 33 -3.61 -3.79 17.09
C VAL A 33 -3.89 -3.44 15.61
N PHE A 34 -3.02 -3.89 14.71
CA PHE A 34 -3.50 -4.38 13.41
C PHE A 34 -3.62 -5.90 13.48
N GLN A 35 -4.73 -6.42 12.96
CA GLN A 35 -4.93 -7.81 12.54
C GLN A 35 -3.57 -8.48 12.21
N CYS A 36 -3.20 -9.51 12.97
CA CYS A 36 -1.88 -10.16 12.98
C CYS A 36 -1.10 -9.97 11.65
N PRO A 37 -0.10 -9.06 11.57
CA PRO A 37 0.60 -8.71 10.34
C PRO A 37 1.18 -9.94 9.63
N ALA A 38 1.56 -10.96 10.40
CA ALA A 38 2.04 -12.25 9.92
C ALA A 38 1.01 -13.01 9.05
N LEU A 39 -0.28 -12.93 9.35
CA LEU A 39 -1.33 -13.62 8.57
C LEU A 39 -1.61 -12.93 7.24
N LYS A 40 -1.65 -11.59 7.22
CA LYS A 40 -1.81 -10.82 5.98
C LYS A 40 -0.59 -10.98 5.07
N LYS A 41 0.62 -10.96 5.65
CA LYS A 41 1.89 -11.23 4.96
C LYS A 41 1.93 -12.63 4.36
N ALA A 42 1.57 -13.65 5.15
CA ALA A 42 1.53 -15.05 4.69
C ALA A 42 0.54 -15.28 3.54
N LYS A 43 -0.60 -14.55 3.50
CA LYS A 43 -1.61 -14.72 2.44
C LYS A 43 -1.26 -13.93 1.17
N ALA A 44 -0.81 -12.68 1.31
CA ALA A 44 -0.41 -11.82 0.19
C ALA A 44 0.78 -12.39 -0.60
N GLN A 45 1.70 -13.06 0.08
CA GLN A 45 2.84 -13.72 -0.57
C GLN A 45 2.43 -14.89 -1.47
N THR A 46 1.31 -15.56 -1.21
CA THR A 46 0.95 -16.81 -1.93
C THR A 46 0.76 -16.62 -3.44
N HIS A 47 0.13 -15.54 -3.89
CA HIS A 47 -0.23 -15.38 -5.30
C HIS A 47 0.99 -15.04 -6.17
N LEU A 48 1.85 -14.15 -5.69
CA LEU A 48 3.10 -13.81 -6.37
C LEU A 48 4.10 -14.97 -6.30
N GLU A 49 4.24 -15.62 -5.14
CA GLU A 49 5.08 -16.81 -5.00
C GLU A 49 4.61 -17.93 -5.94
N SER A 50 3.31 -18.19 -6.01
CA SER A 50 2.75 -19.20 -6.93
C SER A 50 3.02 -18.86 -8.40
N PHE A 51 2.92 -17.57 -8.76
CA PHE A 51 3.23 -17.13 -10.13
C PHE A 51 4.71 -17.37 -10.46
N PHE A 52 5.64 -16.93 -9.61
CA PHE A 52 7.06 -17.08 -9.86
C PHE A 52 7.54 -18.53 -9.74
N ALA A 53 6.90 -19.37 -8.91
CA ALA A 53 7.18 -20.80 -8.80
C ALA A 53 6.91 -21.56 -10.12
N GLY A 54 6.10 -21.01 -11.03
CA GLY A 54 5.92 -21.51 -12.39
C GLY A 54 7.16 -21.41 -13.27
N TYR A 55 8.23 -20.76 -12.81
CA TYR A 55 9.47 -20.56 -13.54
C TYR A 55 10.68 -21.13 -12.77
N PRO A 56 11.01 -22.43 -12.92
CA PRO A 56 11.99 -23.12 -12.07
C PRO A 56 13.40 -22.55 -12.07
N ARG A 57 13.77 -21.79 -13.11
CA ARG A 57 15.09 -21.14 -13.22
C ARG A 57 15.14 -19.78 -12.51
N PHE A 58 14.00 -19.24 -12.09
CA PHE A 58 13.90 -17.93 -11.49
C PHE A 58 13.77 -18.06 -9.97
N ASN A 59 14.66 -17.40 -9.24
CA ASN A 59 14.63 -17.37 -7.78
C ASN A 59 13.95 -16.08 -7.31
N TYR A 60 12.68 -16.17 -6.90
CA TYR A 60 11.91 -15.03 -6.45
C TYR A 60 12.36 -14.54 -5.07
N ASN A 61 12.63 -13.24 -4.97
CA ASN A 61 12.94 -12.57 -3.71
C ASN A 61 11.77 -11.66 -3.29
N PRO A 62 10.97 -12.04 -2.27
CA PRO A 62 9.84 -11.24 -1.80
C PRO A 62 10.24 -9.95 -1.08
N ALA A 63 11.53 -9.77 -0.75
CA ALA A 63 12.04 -8.52 -0.16
C ALA A 63 12.39 -7.45 -1.20
N ALA A 64 12.35 -7.78 -2.49
CA ALA A 64 12.63 -6.85 -3.58
C ALA A 64 11.33 -6.43 -4.29
N PRO A 65 11.28 -5.25 -4.93
CA PRO A 65 10.08 -4.79 -5.61
C PRO A 65 9.59 -5.79 -6.66
N VAL A 66 8.31 -6.12 -6.62
CA VAL A 66 7.74 -7.16 -7.48
C VAL A 66 7.87 -6.83 -8.98
N SER A 67 7.80 -5.55 -9.35
CA SER A 67 8.03 -5.11 -10.74
C SER A 67 9.45 -5.43 -11.21
N ALA A 68 10.45 -5.24 -10.35
CA ALA A 68 11.84 -5.56 -10.63
C ALA A 68 12.07 -7.08 -10.76
N GLN A 69 11.36 -7.88 -9.95
CA GLN A 69 11.37 -9.35 -10.06
C GLN A 69 10.79 -9.81 -11.41
N TYR A 70 9.67 -9.24 -11.85
CA TYR A 70 9.08 -9.55 -13.15
C TYR A 70 10.00 -9.15 -14.33
N ASP A 71 10.67 -8.00 -14.24
CA ASP A 71 11.65 -7.58 -15.25
C ASP A 71 12.88 -8.49 -15.30
N ALA A 72 13.35 -8.97 -14.13
CA ALA A 72 14.43 -9.92 -14.04
C ALA A 72 14.04 -11.27 -14.67
N LEU A 73 12.81 -11.73 -14.44
CA LEU A 73 12.24 -12.92 -15.09
C LEU A 73 12.24 -12.77 -16.61
N CYS A 74 11.73 -11.63 -17.13
CA CYS A 74 11.72 -11.36 -18.57
C CYS A 74 13.13 -11.41 -19.18
N ARG A 75 14.14 -10.89 -18.47
CA ARG A 75 15.55 -10.93 -18.89
C ARG A 75 16.12 -12.34 -18.89
N LEU A 76 15.85 -13.13 -17.85
CA LEU A 76 16.34 -14.52 -17.71
C LEU A 76 15.85 -15.43 -18.84
N TYR A 77 14.62 -15.23 -19.31
CA TYR A 77 14.03 -16.00 -20.40
C TYR A 77 14.21 -15.35 -21.77
N ASN A 78 14.95 -14.24 -21.85
CA ASN A 78 15.22 -13.48 -23.08
C ASN A 78 13.95 -13.16 -23.88
N TRP A 79 12.88 -12.80 -23.18
CA TRP A 79 11.62 -12.49 -23.83
C TRP A 79 11.63 -11.08 -24.45
N PRO A 80 11.51 -10.95 -25.78
CA PRO A 80 11.58 -9.66 -26.44
C PRO A 80 10.46 -8.73 -25.94
N LYS A 81 10.71 -7.42 -25.96
CA LYS A 81 9.61 -6.45 -25.82
C LYS A 81 8.75 -6.56 -27.08
N SER A 82 7.43 -6.44 -26.95
CA SER A 82 6.52 -6.55 -28.09
C SER A 82 7.00 -5.69 -29.26
N GLU A 83 7.18 -6.28 -30.43
CA GLU A 83 7.55 -5.54 -31.63
C GLU A 83 6.36 -4.74 -32.13
N ARG A 84 6.57 -3.44 -32.42
CA ARG A 84 5.55 -2.62 -33.07
C ARG A 84 5.29 -3.18 -34.47
N GLY A 85 4.05 -3.61 -34.74
CA GLY A 85 3.61 -4.08 -36.05
C GLY A 85 3.63 -5.60 -36.25
N ALA A 86 3.98 -6.41 -35.24
CA ALA A 86 3.88 -7.86 -35.35
C ALA A 86 2.42 -8.32 -35.50
N THR A 87 2.15 -9.17 -36.49
CA THR A 87 0.84 -9.81 -36.70
C THR A 87 0.56 -10.75 -35.52
N LYS A 88 -0.43 -10.38 -34.68
CA LYS A 88 -0.79 -11.09 -33.44
C LYS A 88 -1.59 -12.37 -33.70
N SER A 89 -1.03 -13.35 -34.41
CA SER A 89 -1.71 -14.65 -34.56
C SER A 89 -1.64 -15.49 -33.29
N GLU A 90 -0.58 -15.34 -32.47
CA GLU A 90 -0.37 -16.11 -31.23
C GLU A 90 0.15 -15.22 -30.09
N ARG A 91 -0.25 -15.53 -28.86
CA ARG A 91 0.28 -14.86 -27.66
C ARG A 91 1.72 -15.31 -27.41
N SER A 92 2.64 -14.35 -27.34
CA SER A 92 4.03 -14.61 -26.98
C SER A 92 4.15 -15.13 -25.53
N PRO A 93 5.22 -15.89 -25.20
CA PRO A 93 5.48 -16.29 -23.81
C PRO A 93 5.49 -15.12 -22.82
N ARG A 94 5.95 -13.95 -23.26
CA ARG A 94 5.93 -12.72 -22.47
C ARG A 94 4.52 -12.24 -22.16
N GLU A 95 3.61 -12.26 -23.14
CA GLU A 95 2.23 -11.83 -22.93
C GLU A 95 1.48 -12.78 -22.00
N ILE A 96 1.76 -14.09 -22.11
CA ILE A 96 1.21 -15.11 -21.20
C ILE A 96 1.74 -14.87 -19.78
N ALA A 97 3.06 -14.69 -19.62
CA ALA A 97 3.68 -14.39 -18.33
C ALA A 97 3.16 -13.08 -17.75
N TYR A 98 3.01 -12.05 -18.58
CA TYR A 98 2.47 -10.76 -18.16
C TYR A 98 1.06 -10.92 -17.63
N ALA A 99 0.17 -11.61 -18.36
CA ALA A 99 -1.19 -11.88 -17.92
C ALA A 99 -1.25 -12.62 -16.57
N GLY A 100 -0.37 -13.61 -16.36
CA GLY A 100 -0.23 -14.30 -15.07
C GLY A 100 0.23 -13.37 -13.95
N TYR A 101 1.21 -12.51 -14.23
CA TYR A 101 1.68 -11.48 -13.33
C TYR A 101 0.57 -10.46 -12.97
N GLN A 102 -0.21 -9.99 -13.95
CA GLN A 102 -1.33 -9.07 -13.68
C GLN A 102 -2.36 -9.70 -12.74
N LEU A 103 -2.70 -10.97 -12.99
CA LEU A 103 -3.64 -11.71 -12.16
C LEU A 103 -3.11 -11.89 -10.72
N ALA A 104 -1.83 -12.22 -10.57
CA ALA A 104 -1.20 -12.37 -9.26
C ALA A 104 -1.19 -11.05 -8.49
N MET A 105 -0.84 -9.92 -9.14
CA MET A 105 -0.88 -8.59 -8.54
C MET A 105 -2.28 -8.20 -8.07
N ALA A 106 -3.30 -8.37 -8.92
CA ALA A 106 -4.68 -8.03 -8.59
C ALA A 106 -5.24 -8.89 -7.44
N ARG A 107 -4.93 -10.19 -7.42
CA ARG A 107 -5.32 -11.09 -6.31
C ARG A 107 -4.60 -10.75 -5.01
N THR A 108 -3.32 -10.42 -5.09
CA THR A 108 -2.54 -9.98 -3.92
C THR A 108 -3.14 -8.72 -3.32
N PHE A 109 -3.43 -7.70 -4.14
CA PHE A 109 -4.10 -6.48 -3.68
C PHE A 109 -5.43 -6.78 -2.99
N ARG A 110 -6.27 -7.62 -3.62
CA ARG A 110 -7.56 -8.05 -3.08
C ARG A 110 -7.44 -8.71 -1.70
N ASP A 111 -6.44 -9.57 -1.51
CA ASP A 111 -6.25 -10.27 -0.24
C ASP A 111 -5.77 -9.32 0.88
N ILE A 112 -5.07 -8.24 0.53
CA ILE A 112 -4.59 -7.25 1.50
C ILE A 112 -5.71 -6.29 1.92
N PHE A 113 -6.46 -5.78 0.94
CA PHE A 113 -7.38 -4.64 1.13
C PHE A 113 -8.86 -4.98 1.00
N GLY A 114 -9.19 -6.18 0.52
CA GLY A 114 -10.56 -6.62 0.25
C GLY A 114 -11.00 -6.39 -1.19
N ASN A 115 -12.13 -7.01 -1.57
CA ASN A 115 -12.77 -6.83 -2.88
C ASN A 115 -14.15 -6.17 -2.81
N ASP A 116 -14.75 -6.12 -1.63
CA ASP A 116 -16.11 -5.66 -1.46
C ASP A 116 -16.09 -4.13 -1.32
N VAL A 117 -16.63 -3.45 -2.34
CA VAL A 117 -16.70 -1.98 -2.41
C VAL A 117 -17.78 -1.41 -1.50
N ASP A 118 -18.70 -2.24 -0.99
CA ASP A 118 -19.75 -1.86 -0.05
C ASP A 118 -19.36 -2.15 1.41
N ASP A 119 -18.19 -2.75 1.63
CA ASP A 119 -17.65 -3.03 2.97
C ASP A 119 -16.83 -1.84 3.48
N LEU A 120 -17.39 -1.11 4.45
CA LEU A 120 -16.73 0.02 5.11
C LEU A 120 -15.42 -0.37 5.80
N GLY A 121 -15.31 -1.59 6.33
CA GLY A 121 -14.12 -2.09 6.98
C GLY A 121 -12.93 -2.22 6.02
N ASN A 122 -13.17 -2.63 4.77
CA ASN A 122 -12.16 -2.66 3.72
C ASN A 122 -11.65 -1.26 3.41
N TRP A 123 -12.55 -0.30 3.22
CA TRP A 123 -12.20 1.10 2.98
C TRP A 123 -11.42 1.74 4.11
N GLN A 124 -11.88 1.58 5.36
CA GLN A 124 -11.18 2.12 6.52
C GLN A 124 -9.81 1.46 6.72
N SER A 125 -9.67 0.18 6.39
CA SER A 125 -8.37 -0.51 6.40
C SER A 125 -7.42 0.11 5.38
N LEU A 126 -7.89 0.39 4.17
CA LEU A 126 -7.11 1.08 3.15
C LEU A 126 -6.72 2.50 3.59
N CYS A 127 -7.66 3.29 4.14
CA CYS A 127 -7.37 4.63 4.68
C CYS A 127 -6.26 4.61 5.75
N ARG A 128 -6.24 3.58 6.62
CA ARG A 128 -5.19 3.43 7.63
C ARG A 128 -3.83 3.10 7.03
N VAL A 129 -3.79 2.25 6.01
CA VAL A 129 -2.54 1.92 5.30
C VAL A 129 -1.99 3.12 4.52
N LEU A 130 -2.87 3.97 4.00
CA LEU A 130 -2.49 5.24 3.38
C LEU A 130 -2.15 6.34 4.40
N GLU A 131 -2.22 6.03 5.70
CA GLU A 131 -1.91 6.94 6.80
C GLU A 131 -2.66 8.27 6.65
N LEU A 132 -3.99 8.18 6.46
CA LEU A 132 -4.86 9.36 6.48
C LEU A 132 -5.05 9.85 7.92
N ASP A 133 -4.92 11.16 8.13
CA ASP A 133 -5.04 11.79 9.45
C ASP A 133 -6.39 11.52 10.12
N VAL A 134 -7.46 11.53 9.32
CA VAL A 134 -8.83 11.26 9.77
C VAL A 134 -9.41 10.12 8.94
N ILE A 135 -9.80 9.04 9.61
CA ILE A 135 -10.47 7.90 8.97
C ILE A 135 -11.97 8.17 8.90
N PRO A 136 -12.56 8.32 7.70
CA PRO A 136 -13.98 8.60 7.57
C PRO A 136 -14.85 7.45 8.09
N GLN A 137 -16.06 7.77 8.54
CA GLN A 137 -17.02 6.80 9.09
C GLN A 137 -18.12 6.40 8.09
N SER A 138 -18.00 6.83 6.83
CA SER A 138 -18.92 6.49 5.75
C SER A 138 -18.16 5.96 4.53
N LEU A 139 -18.83 5.11 3.74
CA LEU A 139 -18.28 4.57 2.49
C LEU A 139 -17.85 5.68 1.55
N TRP A 140 -18.76 6.64 1.31
CA TRP A 140 -18.51 7.76 0.43
C TRP A 140 -17.34 8.63 0.92
N GLY A 141 -17.24 8.88 2.23
CA GLY A 141 -16.13 9.63 2.80
C GLY A 141 -14.79 8.93 2.60
N CYS A 142 -14.72 7.62 2.81
CA CYS A 142 -13.49 6.87 2.58
C CYS A 142 -13.12 6.84 1.08
N GLN A 143 -14.09 6.61 0.20
CA GLN A 143 -13.88 6.61 -1.25
C GLN A 143 -13.34 7.96 -1.75
N ALA A 144 -13.92 9.06 -1.27
CA ALA A 144 -13.45 10.41 -1.59
C ALA A 144 -12.01 10.62 -1.11
N ALA A 145 -11.74 10.31 0.16
CA ALA A 145 -10.41 10.52 0.73
C ALA A 145 -9.32 9.67 0.03
N VAL A 146 -9.61 8.42 -0.31
CA VAL A 146 -8.70 7.53 -1.05
C VAL A 146 -8.41 8.07 -2.45
N ARG A 147 -9.40 8.66 -3.12
CA ARG A 147 -9.24 9.22 -4.48
C ARG A 147 -8.32 10.43 -4.53
N GLU A 148 -8.21 11.19 -3.45
CA GLU A 148 -7.31 12.35 -3.38
C GLU A 148 -5.85 11.95 -3.15
N VAL A 149 -5.58 10.69 -2.79
CA VAL A 149 -4.22 10.21 -2.56
C VAL A 149 -3.58 9.78 -3.87
N HIS A 150 -2.35 10.26 -4.09
CA HIS A 150 -1.47 9.79 -5.16
C HIS A 150 -0.41 8.86 -4.56
N VAL A 151 -0.50 7.57 -4.87
CA VAL A 151 0.44 6.54 -4.42
C VAL A 151 0.70 5.56 -5.55
N ASN A 152 1.88 4.95 -5.56
CA ASN A 152 2.17 3.90 -6.51
C ASN A 152 1.57 2.56 -6.03
N LEU A 153 0.76 1.94 -6.87
CA LEU A 153 0.05 0.69 -6.53
C LEU A 153 0.98 -0.52 -6.37
N VAL A 154 2.16 -0.51 -7.00
CA VAL A 154 3.18 -1.55 -6.78
C VAL A 154 3.73 -1.42 -5.36
N ASP A 155 3.98 -0.18 -4.89
CA ASP A 155 4.44 0.06 -3.51
C ASP A 155 3.40 -0.37 -2.47
N LEU A 156 2.11 -0.19 -2.76
CA LEU A 156 1.04 -0.70 -1.89
C LEU A 156 1.03 -2.23 -1.78
N VAL A 157 1.34 -2.95 -2.86
CA VAL A 157 1.46 -4.41 -2.85
C VAL A 157 2.73 -4.84 -2.12
N ASP A 158 3.86 -4.19 -2.42
CA ASP A 158 5.16 -4.49 -1.81
C ASP A 158 5.17 -4.15 -0.30
N TRP A 159 4.39 -3.17 0.15
CA TRP A 159 4.20 -2.81 1.56
C TRP A 159 3.78 -4.02 2.41
N ALA A 160 2.90 -4.88 1.89
CA ALA A 160 2.43 -6.04 2.64
C ALA A 160 3.54 -7.08 2.92
N GLY A 161 4.53 -7.20 2.03
CA GLY A 161 5.66 -8.12 2.19
C GLY A 161 6.83 -7.51 2.98
N THR A 162 7.10 -6.22 2.73
CA THR A 162 8.32 -5.53 3.18
C THR A 162 8.11 -4.66 4.41
N GLY A 163 6.89 -4.15 4.63
CA GLY A 163 6.61 -3.10 5.61
C GLY A 163 7.25 -1.75 5.28
N ALA A 164 7.76 -1.58 4.07
CA ALA A 164 8.38 -0.32 3.64
C ALA A 164 7.34 0.81 3.61
N PRO A 165 7.70 2.04 4.03
CA PRO A 165 6.76 3.16 4.02
C PRO A 165 6.26 3.44 2.59
N ILE A 166 4.97 3.71 2.46
CA ILE A 166 4.35 4.04 1.17
C ILE A 166 4.55 5.54 0.91
N GLN A 167 5.23 5.87 -0.19
CA GLN A 167 5.41 7.26 -0.59
C GLN A 167 4.09 7.82 -1.15
N LYS A 168 3.61 8.90 -0.55
CA LYS A 168 2.51 9.72 -1.04
C LYS A 168 3.08 10.86 -1.89
N PHE A 169 2.41 11.19 -2.97
CA PHE A 169 2.79 12.23 -3.90
C PHE A 169 1.77 13.38 -3.86
N ASP A 170 2.25 14.60 -4.07
CA ASP A 170 1.40 15.79 -4.06
C ASP A 170 0.61 15.92 -5.37
N SER A 171 1.13 15.36 -6.47
CA SER A 171 0.49 15.43 -7.78
C SER A 171 0.56 14.12 -8.58
N LEU A 172 -0.29 14.03 -9.61
CA LEU A 172 -0.21 12.96 -10.62
C LEU A 172 1.08 13.01 -11.43
N GLU A 173 1.66 14.19 -11.61
CA GLU A 173 2.92 14.38 -12.32
C GLU A 173 4.07 13.75 -11.54
N ASP A 174 4.18 14.03 -10.24
CA ASP A 174 5.21 13.46 -9.36
C ASP A 174 5.07 11.93 -9.27
N LEU A 175 3.82 11.43 -9.15
CA LEU A 175 3.55 10.00 -9.18
C LEU A 175 3.96 9.38 -10.53
N GLY A 176 3.71 10.08 -11.63
CA GLY A 176 4.07 9.65 -12.99
C GLY A 176 5.57 9.60 -13.21
N GLU A 177 6.30 10.63 -12.76
CA GLU A 177 7.76 10.69 -12.79
C GLU A 177 8.37 9.55 -11.99
N TYR A 178 7.99 9.41 -10.72
CA TYR A 178 8.45 8.31 -9.87
C TYR A 178 8.17 6.94 -10.49
N THR A 179 6.96 6.74 -11.04
CA THR A 179 6.59 5.45 -11.64
C THR A 179 7.43 5.13 -12.88
N ARG A 180 7.76 6.15 -13.69
CA ARG A 180 8.61 5.99 -14.89
C ARG A 180 10.06 5.71 -14.51
N GLU A 181 10.62 6.48 -13.57
CA GLU A 181 12.01 6.33 -13.11
C GLU A 181 12.25 4.96 -12.46
N THR A 182 11.35 4.54 -11.58
CA THR A 182 11.45 3.26 -10.88
C THR A 182 10.94 2.07 -11.70
N ARG A 183 10.28 2.34 -12.83
CA ARG A 183 9.59 1.36 -13.69
C ARG A 183 8.52 0.53 -12.93
N LYS A 184 7.95 1.08 -11.87
CA LYS A 184 6.91 0.46 -11.03
C LYS A 184 5.51 0.60 -11.64
N PHE A 185 5.33 0.09 -12.86
CA PHE A 185 4.03 0.11 -13.52
C PHE A 185 3.11 -0.96 -12.97
N PHE A 186 1.97 -0.55 -12.43
CA PHE A 186 0.93 -1.49 -12.02
C PHE A 186 0.21 -2.06 -13.26
N PRO A 187 0.07 -3.39 -13.38
CA PRO A 187 -0.55 -3.99 -14.55
C PRO A 187 -2.09 -3.85 -14.54
N GLN A 188 -2.62 -2.88 -15.28
CA GLN A 188 -4.05 -2.50 -15.25
C GLN A 188 -5.03 -3.48 -15.93
N GLY A 189 -4.56 -4.50 -16.66
CA GLY A 189 -5.38 -5.25 -17.63
C GLY A 189 -6.60 -6.01 -17.08
N ARG A 190 -6.64 -6.33 -15.78
CA ARG A 190 -7.79 -6.97 -15.11
C ARG A 190 -8.30 -6.18 -13.92
N ALA A 191 -7.95 -4.90 -13.84
CA ALA A 191 -8.26 -4.09 -12.67
C ALA A 191 -9.76 -3.81 -12.50
N GLU A 192 -10.56 -3.96 -13.57
CA GLU A 192 -12.02 -3.85 -13.53
C GLU A 192 -12.69 -4.92 -12.63
N GLU A 193 -12.04 -6.08 -12.42
CA GLU A 193 -12.58 -7.16 -11.58
C GLU A 193 -12.16 -7.04 -10.11
N SER A 194 -11.40 -6.01 -9.72
CA SER A 194 -10.60 -6.00 -8.49
C SER A 194 -11.09 -5.08 -7.36
N GLY A 195 -12.37 -4.70 -7.40
CA GLY A 195 -13.02 -4.05 -6.26
C GLY A 195 -12.40 -2.69 -5.95
N LEU A 196 -11.85 -2.52 -4.74
CA LEU A 196 -11.26 -1.25 -4.28
C LEU A 196 -10.14 -0.74 -5.19
N LEU A 197 -9.42 -1.63 -5.89
CA LEU A 197 -8.28 -1.26 -6.74
C LEU A 197 -8.66 -0.24 -7.82
N VAL A 198 -9.88 -0.33 -8.38
CA VAL A 198 -10.31 0.59 -9.46
C VAL A 198 -10.33 2.05 -9.02
N TYR A 199 -10.51 2.32 -7.72
CA TYR A 199 -10.55 3.67 -7.16
C TYR A 199 -9.16 4.30 -6.97
N LEU A 200 -8.11 3.47 -6.98
CA LEU A 200 -6.72 3.89 -6.85
C LEU A 200 -5.99 3.97 -8.20
N LEU A 201 -6.57 3.43 -9.27
CA LEU A 201 -5.97 3.53 -10.59
C LEU A 201 -5.85 4.99 -11.01
N ARG A 202 -4.68 5.32 -11.56
CA ARG A 202 -4.38 6.61 -12.17
C ARG A 202 -3.82 6.38 -13.56
N HIS A 203 -4.21 7.25 -14.50
CA HIS A 203 -3.57 7.31 -15.81
C HIS A 203 -2.32 8.16 -15.68
N ILE A 204 -1.16 7.51 -15.66
CA ILE A 204 0.17 8.11 -15.46
C ILE A 204 0.99 8.25 -16.75
N LEU A 205 0.45 7.75 -17.86
CA LEU A 205 1.01 7.88 -19.20
C LEU A 205 0.05 8.76 -20.00
N ASN A 206 0.45 10.01 -20.23
CA ASN A 206 -0.19 10.90 -21.20
C ASN A 206 0.23 10.54 -22.61
#